data_AF-A0A7W2B4I9-F1
#
_entry.id   AF-A0A7W2B4I9-F1
#
_cell.length_a   1.000
_cell.length_b   1.000
_cell.length_c   1.000
_cell.angle_alpha   90.00
_cell.angle_beta   90.00
_cell.angle_gamma   90.00
#
_symmetry.space_group_name_H-M   'P 1'
#
loop_
_entity.id
_entity.type
_entity.pdbx_description
1 polymer ?
#
loop_
_entity_poly.entity_id
_entity_poly.type
_entity_poly.pdbx_seq_one_letter_code
_entity_poly.pdbx_strand_id
1 'polypeptide(L)'
;MKNHLFNLLSSAIAFYIPFQLALLTDLILVKNLVILIFCIQWMSFIPAYYFQTEKFFDLTGSITYISIILSTIYITGTDKIADYIIVGCVTVWAIRLGSFLFMRIHKAGEDRRFRTIKTNFTRFLMTWTLQGMWVSMCLLCVLTALSSYNGIIIN
;
A
#
# COMPACT_ATOMS: atom_id res chain seq x y z
N MET A 1 5.53 -26.82 10.65
CA MET A 1 4.22 -26.68 9.95
C MET A 1 3.32 -25.59 10.54
N LYS A 2 3.07 -25.53 11.87
CA LYS A 2 2.20 -24.50 12.50
C LYS A 2 2.50 -23.05 12.06
N ASN A 3 3.77 -22.68 11.98
CA ASN A 3 4.16 -21.29 11.63
C ASN A 3 3.88 -20.92 10.16
N HIS A 4 3.93 -21.88 9.23
CA HIS A 4 3.68 -21.58 7.80
C HIS A 4 2.18 -21.40 7.54
N LEU A 5 1.35 -22.25 8.13
CA LEU A 5 -0.10 -22.12 8.03
C LEU A 5 -0.57 -20.78 8.62
N PHE A 6 -0.04 -20.41 9.78
CA PHE A 6 -0.34 -19.10 10.38
C PHE A 6 0.01 -17.94 9.45
N ASN A 7 1.22 -17.90 8.89
CA ASN A 7 1.65 -16.80 8.01
C ASN A 7 0.79 -16.69 6.75
N LEU A 8 0.40 -17.83 6.16
CA LEU A 8 -0.46 -17.86 4.98
C LEU A 8 -1.89 -17.42 5.31
N LEU A 9 -2.44 -17.85 6.44
CA LEU A 9 -3.76 -17.40 6.91
C LEU A 9 -3.75 -15.89 7.20
N SER A 10 -2.73 -15.38 7.90
CA SER A 10 -2.56 -13.95 8.13
C SER A 10 -2.46 -13.16 6.82
N SER A 11 -1.77 -13.70 5.80
CA SER A 11 -1.67 -13.07 4.48
C SER A 11 -3.03 -13.03 3.78
N ALA A 12 -3.79 -14.12 3.84
CA ALA A 12 -5.13 -14.19 3.26
C ALA A 12 -6.07 -13.19 3.95
N ILE A 13 -6.04 -13.10 5.28
CA ILE A 13 -6.83 -12.13 6.05
C ILE A 13 -6.42 -10.69 5.71
N ALA A 14 -5.11 -10.42 5.60
CA ALA A 14 -4.58 -9.10 5.28
C ALA A 14 -5.03 -8.62 3.88
N PHE A 15 -5.22 -9.52 2.92
CA PHE A 15 -5.81 -9.20 1.63
C PHE A 15 -7.34 -9.08 1.68
N TYR A 16 -8.00 -10.02 2.37
CA TYR A 16 -9.45 -10.12 2.42
C TYR A 16 -10.10 -8.89 3.06
N ILE A 17 -9.55 -8.37 4.16
CA ILE A 17 -10.14 -7.23 4.89
C ILE A 17 -10.24 -5.97 3.99
N PRO A 18 -9.14 -5.44 3.40
CA PRO A 18 -9.23 -4.27 2.54
C PRO A 18 -10.04 -4.52 1.27
N PHE A 19 -9.96 -5.73 0.70
CA PHE A 19 -10.74 -6.08 -0.48
C PHE A 19 -12.26 -6.05 -0.19
N GLN A 20 -12.67 -6.62 0.94
CA GLN A 20 -14.08 -6.60 1.37
C GLN A 20 -14.54 -5.17 1.66
N LEU A 21 -13.71 -4.36 2.33
CA LEU A 21 -14.02 -2.95 2.55
C LEU A 21 -14.17 -2.18 1.24
N ALA A 22 -13.31 -2.44 0.24
CA ALA A 22 -13.44 -1.83 -1.07
C ALA A 22 -14.74 -2.26 -1.79
N LEU A 23 -15.16 -3.52 -1.65
CA LEU A 23 -16.46 -3.97 -2.16
C LEU A 23 -17.62 -3.25 -1.49
N LEU A 24 -17.55 -3.00 -0.18
CA LEU A 24 -18.57 -2.26 0.56
C LEU A 24 -18.68 -0.78 0.16
N THR A 25 -17.71 -0.23 -0.57
CA THR A 25 -17.80 1.16 -1.08
C THR A 25 -18.66 1.28 -2.33
N ASP A 26 -19.01 0.16 -3.00
CA ASP A 26 -19.71 0.11 -4.29
C ASP A 26 -19.02 0.88 -5.44
N LEU A 27 -17.79 1.36 -5.25
CA LEU A 27 -17.02 2.11 -6.23
C LEU A 27 -16.04 1.18 -6.97
N ILE A 28 -16.27 1.00 -8.27
CA ILE A 28 -15.43 0.16 -9.14
C ILE A 28 -13.96 0.61 -9.13
N LEU A 29 -13.73 1.92 -9.08
CA LEU A 29 -12.39 2.52 -9.06
C LEU A 29 -11.65 2.15 -7.77
N VAL A 30 -12.28 2.30 -6.60
CA VAL A 30 -11.69 1.96 -5.30
C VAL A 30 -11.29 0.49 -5.25
N LYS A 31 -12.18 -0.41 -5.72
CA LYS A 31 -11.88 -1.85 -5.83
C LYS A 31 -10.63 -2.11 -6.68
N ASN A 32 -10.56 -1.51 -7.87
CA ASN A 32 -9.45 -1.71 -8.80
C ASN A 32 -8.12 -1.19 -8.23
N LEU A 33 -8.15 -0.05 -7.53
CA LEU A 33 -6.97 0.54 -6.90
C LEU A 33 -6.47 -0.29 -5.72
N VAL A 34 -7.35 -0.87 -4.91
CA VAL A 34 -6.95 -1.81 -3.84
C VAL A 34 -6.29 -3.05 -4.44
N ILE A 35 -6.83 -3.62 -5.51
CA ILE A 35 -6.17 -4.73 -6.22
C ILE A 35 -4.78 -4.30 -6.72
N LEU A 36 -4.67 -3.11 -7.31
CA LEU A 36 -3.41 -2.57 -7.80
C LEU A 36 -2.35 -2.42 -6.68
N ILE A 37 -2.76 -1.98 -5.48
CA ILE A 37 -1.87 -1.94 -4.30
C ILE A 37 -1.25 -3.32 -4.05
N PHE A 38 -2.07 -4.36 -3.95
CA PHE A 38 -1.58 -5.71 -3.68
C PHE A 38 -0.74 -6.26 -4.83
N CYS A 39 -1.09 -5.97 -6.08
CA CYS A 39 -0.26 -6.32 -7.24
C CYS A 39 1.14 -5.69 -7.15
N ILE A 40 1.24 -4.40 -6.83
CA ILE A 40 2.55 -3.72 -6.65
C ILE A 40 3.36 -4.38 -5.54
N GLN A 41 2.72 -4.72 -4.41
CA GLN A 41 3.42 -5.37 -3.29
C GLN A 41 3.89 -6.78 -3.64
N TRP A 42 3.06 -7.60 -4.29
CA TRP A 42 3.46 -8.94 -4.71
C TRP A 42 4.51 -8.94 -5.83
N MET A 43 4.43 -7.99 -6.76
CA MET A 43 5.47 -7.81 -7.78
C MET A 43 6.80 -7.39 -7.16
N SER A 44 6.77 -6.53 -6.14
CA SER A 44 7.97 -6.06 -5.44
C SER A 44 8.56 -7.11 -4.49
N PHE A 45 7.72 -8.00 -3.97
CA PHE A 45 8.14 -9.14 -3.17
C PHE A 45 9.06 -10.11 -3.94
N ILE A 46 8.80 -10.35 -5.23
CA ILE A 46 9.59 -11.28 -6.05
C ILE A 46 11.09 -10.90 -6.09
N PRO A 47 11.49 -9.69 -6.54
CA PRO A 47 12.90 -9.30 -6.54
C PRO A 47 13.44 -9.16 -5.12
N ALA A 48 12.64 -8.70 -4.16
CA ALA A 48 13.10 -8.59 -2.77
C ALA A 48 13.44 -9.94 -2.15
N TYR A 49 12.69 -10.99 -2.49
CA TYR A 49 12.95 -12.35 -2.03
C TYR A 49 14.14 -12.96 -2.77
N TYR A 50 14.27 -12.72 -4.07
CA TYR A 50 15.40 -13.20 -4.86
C TYR A 50 16.74 -12.60 -4.38
N PHE A 51 16.78 -11.27 -4.19
CA PHE A 51 17.97 -10.56 -3.73
C PHE A 51 18.13 -10.57 -2.19
N GLN A 52 17.21 -11.19 -1.45
CA GLN A 52 17.22 -11.25 0.00
C GLN A 52 17.48 -9.89 0.66
N THR A 53 16.75 -8.86 0.19
CA THR A 53 16.94 -7.47 0.61
C THR A 53 15.63 -6.85 1.11
N GLU A 54 15.74 -6.12 2.22
CA GLU A 54 14.70 -5.31 2.84
C GLU A 54 14.85 -3.82 2.52
N LYS A 55 15.96 -3.41 1.89
CA LYS A 55 16.30 -1.98 1.73
C LYS A 55 15.21 -1.21 0.97
N PHE A 56 14.52 -1.90 0.07
CA PHE A 56 13.44 -1.33 -0.73
C PHE A 56 12.07 -1.50 -0.10
N PHE A 57 11.91 -2.26 0.99
CA PHE A 57 10.61 -2.54 1.59
C PHE A 57 9.89 -1.24 1.99
N ASP A 58 10.54 -0.40 2.79
CA ASP A 58 9.97 0.87 3.26
C ASP A 58 9.76 1.88 2.11
N LEU A 59 10.65 1.85 1.11
CA LEU A 59 10.56 2.71 -0.07
C LEU A 59 9.38 2.32 -0.97
N THR A 60 9.19 1.02 -1.21
CA THR A 60 8.08 0.50 -2.01
C THR A 60 6.75 0.91 -1.40
N GLY A 61 6.58 0.82 -0.08
CA GLY A 61 5.35 1.27 0.57
C GLY A 61 5.02 2.74 0.24
N SER A 62 6.02 3.61 0.31
CA SER A 62 5.86 5.05 0.04
C SER A 62 5.60 5.34 -1.44
N ILE A 63 6.28 4.62 -2.34
CA ILE A 63 6.03 4.69 -3.79
C ILE A 63 4.60 4.23 -4.09
N THR A 64 4.12 3.16 -3.47
CA THR A 64 2.74 2.67 -3.67
C THR A 64 1.72 3.73 -3.24
N TYR A 65 1.93 4.44 -2.12
CA TYR A 65 1.05 5.55 -1.75
C TYR A 65 0.97 6.61 -2.86
N ILE A 66 2.12 7.08 -3.34
CA ILE A 66 2.20 8.14 -4.35
C ILE A 66 1.62 7.68 -5.69
N SER A 67 1.96 6.47 -6.14
CA SER A 67 1.46 5.91 -7.40
C SER A 67 -0.06 5.80 -7.43
N ILE A 68 -0.67 5.38 -6.30
CA ILE A 68 -2.12 5.19 -6.23
C ILE A 68 -2.88 6.52 -6.17
N ILE A 69 -2.41 7.51 -5.39
CA ILE A 69 -3.09 8.82 -5.35
C ILE A 69 -2.98 9.55 -6.69
N LEU A 70 -1.83 9.47 -7.36
CA LEU A 70 -1.63 10.08 -8.68
C LEU A 70 -2.49 9.40 -9.75
N SER A 71 -2.55 8.06 -9.74
CA SER A 71 -3.42 7.34 -10.68
C SER A 71 -4.90 7.62 -10.41
N THR A 72 -5.30 7.80 -9.15
CA THR A 72 -6.68 8.15 -8.78
C THR A 72 -7.08 9.50 -9.38
N ILE A 73 -6.28 10.56 -9.17
CA ILE A 73 -6.58 11.87 -9.77
C ILE A 73 -6.58 11.80 -11.30
N TYR A 74 -5.61 11.11 -11.90
CA TYR A 74 -5.52 10.97 -13.35
C TYR A 74 -6.76 10.27 -13.95
N ILE A 75 -7.30 9.25 -13.28
CA ILE A 75 -8.49 8.53 -13.73
C ILE A 75 -9.77 9.32 -13.48
N THR A 76 -9.90 9.95 -12.30
CA THR A 76 -11.09 10.75 -11.95
C THR A 76 -11.18 12.03 -12.78
N GLY A 77 -10.06 12.61 -13.23
CA GLY A 77 -10.05 13.83 -14.05
C GLY A 77 -10.67 15.03 -13.33
N THR A 78 -10.40 15.20 -12.03
CA THR A 78 -10.99 16.27 -11.23
C THR A 78 -10.31 17.63 -11.42
N ASP A 79 -11.12 18.68 -11.55
CA ASP A 79 -10.66 20.08 -11.59
C ASP A 79 -10.75 20.78 -10.23
N LYS A 80 -11.17 20.06 -9.18
CA LYS A 80 -11.39 20.66 -7.86
C LYS A 80 -10.06 20.87 -7.13
N ILE A 81 -9.84 22.10 -6.66
CA ILE A 81 -8.68 22.47 -5.83
C ILE A 81 -8.59 21.61 -4.56
N ALA A 82 -9.73 21.23 -3.97
CA ALA A 82 -9.77 20.38 -2.77
C ALA A 82 -9.09 19.01 -2.98
N ASP A 83 -9.29 18.38 -4.14
CA ASP A 83 -8.72 17.07 -4.45
C ASP A 83 -7.20 17.17 -4.61
N TYR A 84 -6.73 18.25 -5.25
CA TYR A 84 -5.29 18.55 -5.35
C TYR A 84 -4.65 18.82 -3.98
N ILE A 85 -5.36 19.50 -3.06
CA ILE A 85 -4.87 19.70 -1.68
C ILE A 85 -4.73 18.36 -0.97
N ILE A 86 -5.72 17.47 -1.06
CA ILE A 86 -5.69 16.15 -0.43
C ILE A 86 -4.50 15.35 -0.94
N VAL A 87 -4.32 15.28 -2.27
CA VAL A 87 -3.18 14.55 -2.87
C VAL A 87 -1.85 15.19 -2.53
N GLY A 88 -1.76 16.51 -2.47
CA GLY A 88 -0.57 17.21 -1.98
C GLY A 88 -0.20 16.82 -0.55
N CYS A 89 -1.18 16.83 0.36
CA CYS A 89 -0.99 16.42 1.76
C CYS A 89 -0.51 14.97 1.88
N VAL A 90 -1.14 14.03 1.16
CA VAL A 90 -0.73 12.61 1.19
C VAL A 90 0.66 12.43 0.58
N THR A 91 0.98 13.13 -0.51
CA THR A 91 2.30 13.09 -1.14
C THR A 91 3.39 13.58 -0.20
N VAL A 92 3.19 14.74 0.44
CA VAL A 92 4.15 15.30 1.40
C VAL A 92 4.34 14.36 2.59
N TRP A 93 3.24 13.79 3.11
CA TRP A 93 3.31 12.81 4.20
C TRP A 93 4.07 11.54 3.79
N ALA A 94 3.78 10.99 2.61
CA ALA A 94 4.43 9.78 2.10
C ALA A 94 5.93 10.01 1.86
N ILE A 95 6.32 11.16 1.29
CA ILE A 95 7.73 11.52 1.10
C ILE A 95 8.42 11.69 2.46
N ARG A 96 7.82 12.41 3.40
CA ARG A 96 8.39 12.63 4.74
C ARG A 96 8.60 11.31 5.49
N LEU A 97 7.58 10.46 5.49
CA LEU A 97 7.65 9.17 6.19
C LEU A 97 8.63 8.23 5.48
N GLY A 98 8.50 8.05 4.16
CA GLY A 98 9.37 7.19 3.37
C GLY A 98 10.85 7.55 3.45
N SER A 99 11.17 8.85 3.31
CA SER A 99 12.55 9.33 3.43
C SER A 99 13.13 9.07 4.82
N PHE A 100 12.36 9.32 5.89
CA PHE A 100 12.80 9.03 7.25
C PHE A 100 13.10 7.54 7.47
N LEU A 101 12.20 6.64 7.04
CA LEU A 101 12.40 5.20 7.19
C LEU A 101 13.59 4.69 6.36
N PHE A 102 13.73 5.16 5.13
CA PHE A 102 14.85 4.79 4.25
C PHE A 102 16.19 5.26 4.83
N MET A 103 16.27 6.53 5.27
CA MET A 103 17.50 7.06 5.90
C MET A 103 17.86 6.30 7.18
N ARG A 104 16.87 5.86 7.96
CA ARG A 104 17.08 5.04 9.15
C ARG A 104 17.74 3.70 8.80
N ILE A 105 17.21 2.99 7.80
CA ILE A 105 17.79 1.71 7.36
C ILE A 105 19.17 1.92 6.75
N HIS A 106 19.35 2.97 5.94
CA HIS A 106 20.64 3.27 5.33
C HIS A 106 21.74 3.51 6.38
N LYS A 107 21.43 4.26 7.45
CA LYS A 107 22.37 4.49 8.57
C LYS A 107 22.62 3.24 9.42
N ALA A 108 21.59 2.42 9.65
CA ALA A 108 21.71 1.20 10.45
C ALA A 108 22.32 0.02 9.66
N GLY A 109 22.37 0.09 8.33
CA GLY A 109 22.86 -0.94 7.41
C GLY A 109 21.85 -2.07 7.17
N GLU A 110 21.29 -2.64 8.24
CA GLU A 110 20.32 -3.72 8.21
C GLU A 110 19.31 -3.58 9.37
N ASP A 111 18.04 -3.97 9.15
CA ASP A 111 17.09 -4.15 10.25
C ASP A 111 17.19 -5.58 10.79
N ARG A 112 17.60 -5.73 12.05
CA ARG A 112 17.77 -7.02 12.73
C ARG A 112 16.53 -7.92 12.63
N ARG A 113 15.33 -7.35 12.55
CA ARG A 113 14.07 -8.10 12.41
C ARG A 113 14.03 -8.85 11.08
N PHE A 114 14.50 -8.23 10.00
CA PHE A 114 14.43 -8.79 8.65
C PHE A 114 15.42 -9.94 8.43
N ARG A 115 16.46 -10.07 9.26
CA ARG A 115 17.44 -11.17 9.19
C ARG A 115 16.81 -12.56 9.20
N THR A 116 15.76 -12.75 9.99
CA THR A 116 15.02 -14.03 10.09
C THR A 116 13.76 -14.08 9.23
N ILE A 117 13.29 -12.92 8.76
CA ILE A 117 12.07 -12.82 7.95
C ILE A 117 12.41 -13.10 6.49
N LYS A 118 13.47 -12.49 5.93
CA LYS A 118 13.86 -12.61 4.52
C LYS A 118 14.12 -14.06 4.09
N THR A 119 14.69 -14.87 4.99
CA THR A 119 15.04 -16.27 4.76
C THR A 119 13.83 -17.22 4.73
N ASN A 120 12.68 -16.81 5.28
CA ASN A 120 11.48 -17.63 5.30
C ASN A 120 10.43 -17.06 4.36
N PHE A 121 10.23 -17.73 3.23
CA PHE A 121 9.29 -17.33 2.18
C PHE A 121 7.91 -16.93 2.71
N THR A 122 7.28 -17.77 3.55
CA THR A 122 5.90 -17.49 3.99
C THR A 122 5.83 -16.32 4.96
N ARG A 123 6.86 -16.13 5.80
CA ARG A 123 6.93 -15.00 6.72
C ARG A 123 7.21 -13.70 5.98
N PHE A 124 8.07 -13.74 4.96
CA PHE A 124 8.34 -12.58 4.13
C PHE A 124 7.11 -12.19 3.31
N LEU A 125 6.44 -13.15 2.64
CA LEU A 125 5.20 -12.88 1.93
C LEU A 125 4.14 -12.22 2.83
N MET A 126 4.00 -12.71 4.07
CA MET A 126 3.11 -12.12 5.06
C MET A 126 3.46 -10.66 5.39
N THR A 127 4.75 -10.32 5.51
CA THR A 127 5.13 -8.92 5.75
C THR A 127 4.79 -7.99 4.57
N TRP A 128 4.94 -8.47 3.33
CA TRP A 128 4.57 -7.70 2.14
C TRP A 128 3.06 -7.54 1.98
N THR A 129 2.27 -8.58 2.29
CA THR A 129 0.81 -8.49 2.28
C THR A 129 0.29 -7.57 3.39
N LEU A 130 0.87 -7.62 4.59
CA LEU A 130 0.54 -6.69 5.67
C LEU A 130 0.89 -5.25 5.31
N GLN A 131 1.97 -5.01 4.57
CA GLN A 131 2.28 -3.69 4.05
C GLN A 131 1.21 -3.22 3.05
N GLY A 132 0.77 -4.09 2.12
CA GLY A 132 -0.34 -3.79 1.21
C GLY A 132 -1.64 -3.49 1.93
N MET A 133 -1.95 -4.25 2.98
CA MET A 133 -3.09 -4.00 3.86
C MET A 133 -3.00 -2.62 4.50
N TRP A 134 -1.85 -2.29 5.09
CA TRP A 134 -1.61 -1.00 5.73
C TRP A 134 -1.82 0.17 4.76
N VAL A 135 -1.23 0.09 3.55
CA VAL A 135 -1.38 1.11 2.51
C VAL A 135 -2.86 1.26 2.11
N SER A 136 -3.54 0.14 1.87
CA SER A 136 -4.95 0.13 1.48
C SER A 136 -5.86 0.74 2.54
N MET A 137 -5.67 0.37 3.80
CA MET A 137 -6.49 0.87 4.92
C MET A 137 -6.30 2.38 5.13
N CYS A 138 -5.06 2.87 5.07
CA CYS A 138 -4.80 4.31 5.19
C CYS A 138 -5.36 5.11 4.00
N LEU A 139 -5.29 4.55 2.79
CA LEU A 139 -5.78 5.23 1.59
C LEU A 139 -7.29 5.13 1.42
N LEU A 140 -7.97 4.16 2.03
CA LEU A 140 -9.38 3.88 1.76
C LEU A 140 -10.26 5.13 1.81
N CYS A 141 -10.15 5.93 2.87
CA CYS A 141 -10.92 7.18 3.01
C CYS A 141 -10.59 8.23 1.94
N VAL A 142 -9.33 8.29 1.51
CA VAL A 142 -8.89 9.20 0.45
C VAL A 142 -9.44 8.73 -0.90
N LEU A 143 -9.35 7.43 -1.18
CA LEU A 143 -9.83 6.86 -2.43
C LEU A 143 -11.35 6.98 -2.57
N THR A 144 -12.10 6.73 -1.49
CA THR A 144 -13.54 6.93 -1.50
C THR A 144 -13.89 8.40 -1.69
N ALA A 145 -13.22 9.33 -0.99
CA ALA A 145 -13.45 10.76 -1.18
C ALA A 145 -13.19 11.20 -2.63
N LEU A 146 -12.10 10.75 -3.25
CA LEU A 146 -11.76 11.12 -4.62
C LEU A 146 -12.63 10.39 -5.68
N SER A 147 -13.15 9.20 -5.37
CA SER A 147 -13.91 8.38 -6.33
C SER A 147 -15.43 8.53 -6.20
N SER A 148 -15.94 9.04 -5.07
CA SER A 148 -17.39 9.13 -4.80
C SER A 148 -18.09 10.26 -5.57
N TYR A 149 -17.35 11.18 -6.21
CA TYR A 149 -17.95 12.35 -6.85
C TYR A 149 -18.37 12.09 -8.30
N ASN A 150 -19.38 11.23 -8.47
CA ASN A 150 -20.27 11.33 -9.63
C ASN A 150 -21.24 12.49 -9.35
N GLY A 151 -20.82 13.73 -9.63
CA GLY A 151 -21.64 14.93 -9.49
C GLY A 151 -22.11 15.21 -8.05
N ILE A 152 -21.61 16.29 -7.45
CA ILE A 152 -22.42 16.93 -6.41
C ILE A 152 -23.68 17.37 -7.14
N ILE A 153 -24.82 16.72 -6.90
CA ILE A 153 -26.12 17.27 -7.28
C ILE A 153 -26.24 18.53 -6.43
N ILE A 154 -25.93 19.66 -7.04
CA ILE A 154 -26.15 20.97 -6.46
C ILE A 154 -27.68 21.10 -6.45
N ASN A 155 -28.28 20.84 -5.30
CA ASN A 155 -29.71 21.01 -5.07
C ASN A 155 -30.03 22.50 -4.92
#